data_AF-A0A2S8W7F6-F1
#
_entry.id   AF-A0A2S8W7F6-F1
#
_cell.length_a   1.000
_cell.length_b   1.000
_cell.length_c   1.000
_cell.angle_alpha   90.00
_cell.angle_beta   90.00
_cell.angle_gamma   90.00
#
_symmetry.space_group_name_H-M   'P 1'
#
loop_
_entity.id
_entity.type
_entity.pdbx_description
1 polymer ?
#
loop_
_entity_poly.entity_id
_entity_poly.type
_entity_poly.pdbx_seq_one_letter_code
_entity_poly.pdbx_strand_id
1 'polypeptide(L)' 'MAEAATRPCALAVLPNAPSLADLEAAYMARGAQIVACDSARRLAVEALNVERAMQDRWMEAQKRGRRRGATP' A
#
# COMPACT_ATOMS: atom_id res chain seq x y z
N MET A 1 -5.71 -4.88 8.58
CA MET A 1 -5.03 -4.42 7.34
C MET A 1 -4.59 -2.98 7.56
N ALA A 2 -3.44 -2.56 7.01
CA ALA A 2 -2.94 -1.19 7.20
C ALA A 2 -3.89 -0.18 6.53
N GLU A 3 -4.22 0.91 7.22
CA GLU A 3 -5.14 1.93 6.72
C GLU A 3 -4.68 2.56 5.39
N ALA A 4 -3.36 2.72 5.21
CA ALA A 4 -2.76 3.18 3.97
C ALA A 4 -3.03 2.26 2.76
N ALA A 5 -3.33 0.96 2.99
CA ALA A 5 -3.63 0.00 1.93
C ALA A 5 -5.10 0.03 1.48
N THR A 6 -6.02 0.46 2.35
CA THR A 6 -7.46 0.39 2.11
C THR A 6 -8.11 1.76 1.90
N ARG A 7 -7.44 2.85 2.30
CA ARG A 7 -7.94 4.21 2.10
C ARG A 7 -7.98 4.56 0.59
N PRO A 8 -9.10 5.09 0.08
CA PRO A 8 -9.16 5.59 -1.29
C PRO A 8 -8.15 6.71 -1.54
N CYS A 9 -7.63 6.82 -2.76
CA CYS A 9 -6.82 7.98 -3.14
C CYS A 9 -7.67 9.25 -3.05
N ALA A 10 -7.07 10.33 -2.55
CA ALA A 10 -7.69 11.65 -2.62
C ALA A 10 -7.87 12.05 -4.10
N LEU A 11 -9.00 12.66 -4.41
CA LEU A 11 -9.33 13.17 -5.74
C LEU A 11 -9.79 14.61 -5.60
N ALA A 12 -9.17 15.52 -6.36
CA ALA A 12 -9.63 16.89 -6.48
C ALA A 12 -11.05 16.90 -7.07
N VAL A 13 -11.97 17.55 -6.36
CA VAL A 13 -13.37 17.69 -6.77
C VAL A 13 -13.61 19.13 -7.21
N LEU A 14 -14.29 19.29 -8.32
CA LEU A 14 -14.66 20.58 -8.87
C LEU A 14 -16.06 20.99 -8.39
N PRO A 15 -16.34 22.30 -8.25
CA PRO A 15 -17.70 22.78 -8.09
C PRO A 15 -18.53 22.49 -9.36
N ASN A 16 -19.86 22.56 -9.27
CA ASN A 16 -20.78 22.21 -10.37
C ASN A 16 -20.56 23.02 -11.66
N ALA A 17 -20.16 24.29 -11.54
CA ALA A 17 -19.84 25.18 -12.67
C ALA A 17 -18.43 25.76 -12.46
N PRO A 18 -17.37 24.98 -12.76
CA PRO A 18 -16.01 25.39 -12.48
C PRO A 18 -15.55 26.48 -13.44
N SER A 19 -14.87 27.48 -12.90
CA SER A 19 -14.10 28.44 -13.69
C SER A 19 -12.79 27.81 -14.21
N LEU A 20 -12.11 28.51 -15.13
CA LEU A 20 -10.78 28.09 -15.57
C LEU A 20 -9.78 28.02 -14.39
N ALA A 21 -9.86 28.98 -13.47
CA ALA A 21 -9.01 28.99 -12.28
C ALA A 21 -9.25 27.76 -11.38
N ASP A 22 -10.51 27.30 -11.26
CA ASP A 22 -10.83 26.08 -10.51
C ASP A 22 -10.20 24.84 -11.16
N LEU A 23 -10.21 24.78 -12.51
CA LEU A 23 -9.60 23.69 -13.26
C LEU A 23 -8.08 23.65 -13.09
N GLU A 24 -7.41 24.81 -13.17
CA GLU A 24 -5.97 24.93 -12.98
C GLU A 24 -5.56 24.53 -11.56
N ALA A 25 -6.30 25.02 -10.54
CA ALA A 25 -6.07 24.65 -9.16
C ALA A 25 -6.26 23.13 -8.93
N ALA A 26 -7.34 22.55 -9.47
CA ALA A 26 -7.59 21.11 -9.38
C ALA A 26 -6.52 20.28 -10.12
N TYR A 27 -6.06 20.74 -11.27
CA TYR A 27 -4.99 20.09 -12.03
C TYR A 27 -3.68 20.05 -11.23
N MET A 28 -3.28 21.19 -10.66
CA MET A 28 -2.07 21.28 -9.84
C MET A 28 -2.19 20.41 -8.57
N ALA A 29 -3.34 20.46 -7.88
CA ALA A 29 -3.61 19.63 -6.71
C ALA A 29 -3.57 18.13 -7.05
N ARG A 30 -4.07 17.74 -8.23
CA ARG A 30 -4.13 16.35 -8.66
C ARG A 30 -2.74 15.73 -8.77
N GLY A 31 -1.75 16.47 -9.26
CA GLY A 31 -0.37 15.98 -9.34
C GLY A 31 0.15 15.52 -7.97
N ALA A 32 -0.01 16.38 -6.95
CA ALA A 32 0.41 16.06 -5.58
C ALA A 32 -0.36 14.86 -5.00
N GLN A 33 -1.68 14.80 -5.23
CA GLN A 33 -2.52 13.68 -4.77
C GLN A 33 -2.09 12.33 -5.36
N ILE A 34 -1.72 12.29 -6.64
CA ILE A 34 -1.26 11.06 -7.31
C ILE A 34 0.03 10.56 -6.66
N VAL A 35 1.03 11.43 -6.50
CA VAL A 35 2.33 11.06 -5.91
C VAL A 35 2.16 10.56 -4.48
N ALA A 36 1.32 11.25 -3.68
CA ALA A 36 1.03 10.84 -2.32
C ALA A 36 0.32 9.49 -2.24
N CYS A 37 -0.64 9.22 -3.13
CA CYS A 37 -1.35 7.94 -3.12
C CYS A 37 -0.45 6.79 -3.59
N ASP A 38 0.34 6.99 -4.65
CA ASP A 38 1.20 5.95 -5.20
C ASP A 38 2.30 5.55 -4.21
N SER A 39 2.94 6.52 -3.56
CA SER A 39 3.93 6.25 -2.52
C SER A 39 3.35 5.45 -1.33
N ALA A 40 2.15 5.80 -0.86
CA ALA A 40 1.46 5.05 0.19
C ALA A 40 1.14 3.60 -0.24
N ARG A 41 0.67 3.42 -1.49
CA ARG A 41 0.34 2.10 -2.03
C ARG A 41 1.58 1.23 -2.18
N ARG A 42 2.67 1.81 -2.68
CA ARG A 42 3.96 1.13 -2.83
C ARG A 42 4.49 0.65 -1.48
N LEU A 43 4.49 1.52 -0.48
CA LEU A 43 4.91 1.17 0.87
C LEU A 43 4.07 0.01 1.44
N ALA A 44 2.76 0.02 1.24
CA ALA A 44 1.88 -1.06 1.69
C ALA A 44 2.21 -2.40 1.03
N VAL A 45 2.48 -2.41 -0.28
CA VAL A 45 2.88 -3.62 -1.02
C VAL A 45 4.26 -4.13 -0.56
N GLU A 46 5.22 -3.23 -0.38
CA GLU A 46 6.56 -3.56 0.11
C GLU A 46 6.48 -4.19 1.50
N ALA A 47 5.72 -3.60 2.42
CA ALA A 47 5.50 -4.14 3.76
C ALA A 47 4.86 -5.54 3.71
N LEU A 48 3.83 -5.73 2.89
CA LEU A 48 3.17 -7.04 2.74
C LEU A 48 4.13 -8.11 2.20
N ASN A 49 4.98 -7.76 1.23
CA ASN A 49 5.96 -8.70 0.68
C ASN A 49 7.00 -9.11 1.74
N VAL A 50 7.46 -8.16 2.56
CA VAL A 50 8.36 -8.44 3.68
C VAL A 50 7.69 -9.34 4.71
N GLU A 51 6.45 -9.06 5.08
CA GLU A 51 5.66 -9.87 6.02
C GLU A 51 5.54 -11.32 5.53
N ARG A 52 5.14 -11.52 4.26
CA ARG A 52 5.02 -12.86 3.67
C ARG A 52 6.35 -13.61 3.65
N ALA A 53 7.44 -12.93 3.28
CA ALA A 53 8.77 -13.55 3.30
C ALA A 53 9.24 -13.93 4.71
N MET A 54 8.78 -13.22 5.76
CA MET A 54 9.05 -13.62 7.16
C MET A 54 8.22 -14.83 7.56
N GLN A 55 6.93 -14.85 7.20
CA GLN A 55 6.03 -15.97 7.45
C GLN A 55 6.55 -17.25 6.79
N ASP A 56 6.96 -17.17 5.52
CA ASP A 56 7.51 -18.32 4.78
C ASP A 56 8.76 -18.88 5.46
N ARG A 57 9.69 -18.01 5.87
CA ARG A 57 10.90 -18.40 6.61
C ARG A 57 10.57 -19.06 7.95
N TRP A 58 9.60 -18.53 8.67
CA TRP A 58 9.14 -19.10 9.94
C TRP A 58 8.51 -20.48 9.75
N MET A 59 7.65 -20.63 8.74
CA MET A 59 7.02 -21.91 8.40
C MET A 59 8.06 -22.97 8.01
N GLU A 60 9.08 -22.60 7.24
CA GLU A 60 10.17 -23.52 6.89
C GLU A 60 11.02 -23.90 8.11
N ALA A 61 11.31 -22.96 9.01
CA ALA A 61 12.00 -23.26 10.25
C ALA A 61 11.21 -24.25 11.13
N GLN A 62 9.89 -24.06 11.25
CA GLN A 62 9.00 -24.95 12.00
C GLN A 62 8.94 -26.35 11.39
N LYS A 63 8.82 -26.46 10.06
CA LYS A 63 8.86 -27.75 9.35
C LYS A 63 10.18 -28.48 9.61
N ARG A 64 11.32 -27.77 9.57
CA ARG A 64 12.64 -28.34 9.86
C ARG A 64 12.76 -28.81 11.31
N GLY A 65 12.28 -28.02 12.27
CA GLY A 65 12.24 -28.40 13.69
C GLY A 65 11.42 -29.66 13.92
N ARG A 66 10.23 -29.75 13.32
CA ARG A 66 9.37 -30.94 13.38
C ARG A 66 10.04 -32.19 12.79
N ARG A 67 10.75 -32.07 11.66
CA ARG A 67 11.50 -33.18 11.07
C ARG A 67 12.63 -33.67 11.98
N ARG A 68 13.37 -32.76 12.61
CA ARG A 68 14.45 -33.10 13.54
C ARG A 68 13.94 -33.79 14.81
N GLY A 69 12.81 -33.35 15.35
CA GLY A 69 12.17 -34.00 16.52
C GLY A 69 11.42 -35.30 16.22
N ALA A 70 11.27 -35.67 14.93
CA ALA A 70 10.64 -36.91 14.49
C ALA A 70 11.67 -38.00 14.11
N THR A 71 12.96 -37.74 14.33
CA THR A 71 14.02 -38.75 14.19
C THR A 71 14.15 -39.46 15.54
N PRO A 72 13.97 -40.80 15.63
CA PRO A 72 14.09 -41.55 16.89
C PRO A 72 15.46 -41.42 17.54
#